data_AF-A0A819YTC8-F1
#
_entry.id   AF-A0A819YTC8-F1
#
_cell.length_a   1.000
_cell.length_b   1.000
_cell.length_c   1.000
_cell.angle_alpha   90.00
_cell.angle_beta   90.00
_cell.angle_gamma   90.00
#
_symmetry.space_group_name_H-M   'P 1'
#
loop_
_entity.id
_entity.type
_entity.pdbx_description
1 polymer ?
#
loop_
_entity_poly.entity_id
_entity_poly.type
_entity_poly.pdbx_seq_one_letter_code
_entity_poly.pdbx_strand_id
1 'polypeptide(L)'
;MTKRMREKRNDDGFRLSDNRRRAESLQIARQNDEFKNEENKRRAEALMIERQNDEFKTEENKRRAEALMIERQNDEFKTEENKRRAEAHKIERQNIEFKKEENKRRAEALMSERQNDEFKTEENKRRAEALMIERQNDEFKKEENKRRAEAHKIERQNIEFRTQENDRRLNSLKIKREDEEYKQEERRRNASRMRMSRDKYENNFHLMKLNYESKIKEGPTHICSCCGGLWFEYSIKEFTVEMLRNKGLPKEFIDT
;
A
#
# COMPACT_ATOMS: atom_id res chain seq x y z
N MET A 1 -135.24 35.76 75.67
CA MET A 1 -133.84 35.38 76.00
C MET A 1 -133.16 36.34 77.00
N THR A 2 -133.90 37.01 77.92
CA THR A 2 -133.36 38.17 78.67
C THR A 2 -133.56 38.17 80.19
N LYS A 3 -134.28 37.21 80.81
CA LYS A 3 -134.31 37.05 82.29
C LYS A 3 -133.09 36.28 82.84
N ARG A 4 -132.77 35.13 82.23
CA ARG A 4 -131.67 34.23 82.63
C ARG A 4 -130.25 34.84 82.53
N MET A 5 -130.07 35.82 81.64
CA MET A 5 -128.81 36.57 81.48
C MET A 5 -128.65 37.72 82.51
N ARG A 6 -129.76 38.15 83.15
CA ARG A 6 -129.79 39.24 84.13
C ARG A 6 -129.64 38.71 85.56
N GLU A 7 -130.23 37.55 85.87
CA GLU A 7 -130.04 36.83 87.14
C GLU A 7 -128.59 36.35 87.34
N LYS A 8 -127.92 35.86 86.28
CA LYS A 8 -126.50 35.48 86.33
C LYS A 8 -125.53 36.63 86.65
N ARG A 9 -125.92 37.89 86.47
CA ARG A 9 -125.06 39.06 86.74
C ARG A 9 -125.07 39.50 88.22
N ASN A 10 -126.10 39.10 88.98
CA ASN A 10 -126.25 39.42 90.41
C ASN A 10 -125.94 38.22 91.33
N ASP A 11 -125.52 37.09 90.77
CA ASP A 11 -125.08 35.90 91.49
C ASP A 11 -123.55 35.96 91.68
N ASP A 12 -123.11 36.29 92.89
CA ASP A 12 -121.69 36.46 93.23
C ASP A 12 -120.85 35.20 92.95
N GLY A 13 -121.46 34.01 93.05
CA GLY A 13 -120.82 32.75 92.71
C GLY A 13 -120.47 32.62 91.22
N PHE A 14 -121.33 33.15 90.33
CA PHE A 14 -121.08 33.17 88.89
C PHE A 14 -119.96 34.16 88.52
N ARG A 15 -119.92 35.35 89.13
CA ARG A 15 -118.83 36.34 88.92
C ARG A 15 -117.47 35.83 89.38
N LEU A 16 -117.41 35.14 90.52
CA LEU A 16 -116.19 34.51 91.02
C LEU A 16 -115.69 33.41 90.08
N SER A 17 -116.60 32.58 89.55
CA SER A 17 -116.25 31.52 88.60
C SER A 17 -115.77 32.06 87.25
N ASP A 18 -116.42 33.10 86.71
CA ASP A 18 -116.05 33.74 85.44
C ASP A 18 -114.70 34.49 85.55
N ASN A 19 -114.49 35.24 86.63
CA ASN A 19 -113.20 35.89 86.91
C ASN A 19 -112.07 34.86 87.06
N ARG A 20 -112.33 33.72 87.70
CA ARG A 20 -111.35 32.63 87.84
C ARG A 20 -111.00 32.03 86.47
N ARG A 21 -111.98 31.74 85.62
CA ARG A 21 -111.73 31.26 84.24
C ARG A 21 -110.96 32.27 83.39
N ARG A 22 -111.24 33.57 83.56
CA ARG A 22 -110.55 34.65 82.85
C ARG A 22 -109.11 34.81 83.35
N ALA A 23 -108.86 34.66 84.65
CA ALA A 23 -107.53 34.64 85.24
C ALA A 23 -106.72 33.41 84.76
N GLU A 24 -107.33 32.23 84.76
CA GLU A 24 -106.74 31.00 84.22
C GLU A 24 -106.41 31.14 82.72
N SER A 25 -107.32 31.74 81.92
CA SER A 25 -107.09 32.01 80.50
C SER A 25 -105.94 33.00 80.25
N LEU A 26 -105.85 34.08 81.06
CA LEU A 26 -104.76 35.05 81.00
C LEU A 26 -103.42 34.45 81.46
N GLN A 27 -103.45 33.49 82.37
CA GLN A 27 -102.26 32.75 82.80
C GLN A 27 -101.76 31.83 81.69
N ILE A 28 -102.66 31.09 81.03
CA ILE A 28 -102.33 30.26 79.86
C ILE A 28 -101.81 31.12 78.70
N ALA A 29 -102.42 32.29 78.45
CA ALA A 29 -101.94 33.21 77.42
C ALA A 29 -100.51 33.70 77.71
N ARG A 30 -100.20 34.07 78.96
CA ARG A 30 -98.86 34.47 79.38
C ARG A 30 -97.84 33.33 79.24
N GLN A 31 -98.21 32.11 79.64
CA GLN A 31 -97.35 30.92 79.45
C GLN A 31 -97.07 30.63 77.97
N ASN A 32 -98.06 30.81 77.09
CA ASN A 32 -97.87 30.66 75.64
C ASN A 32 -96.96 31.75 75.05
N ASP A 33 -97.07 32.99 75.53
CA ASP A 33 -96.19 34.08 75.08
C ASP A 33 -94.74 33.89 75.59
N GLU A 34 -94.57 33.39 76.82
CA GLU A 34 -93.27 32.97 77.35
C GLU A 34 -92.66 31.84 76.50
N PHE A 35 -93.45 30.82 76.16
CA PHE A 35 -93.02 29.72 75.30
C PHE A 35 -92.59 30.20 73.91
N LYS A 36 -93.38 31.07 73.26
CA LYS A 36 -93.03 31.68 71.96
C LYS A 36 -91.75 32.49 72.06
N ASN A 37 -91.55 33.24 73.14
CA ASN A 37 -90.33 34.02 73.34
C ASN A 37 -89.12 33.10 73.51
N GLU A 38 -89.25 31.98 74.22
CA GLU A 38 -88.17 31.01 74.38
C GLU A 38 -87.86 30.27 73.07
N GLU A 39 -88.87 29.90 72.28
CA GLU A 39 -88.71 29.33 70.95
C GLU A 39 -88.01 30.32 69.99
N ASN A 40 -88.41 31.59 70.00
CA ASN A 40 -87.76 32.64 69.21
C ASN A 40 -86.29 32.84 69.60
N LYS A 41 -85.96 32.77 70.89
CA LYS A 41 -84.56 32.82 71.36
C LYS A 41 -83.76 31.63 70.84
N ARG A 42 -84.28 30.40 70.97
CA ARG A 42 -83.62 29.19 70.44
C ARG A 42 -83.43 29.26 68.93
N ARG A 43 -84.41 29.78 68.19
CA ARG A 43 -84.31 29.97 66.74
C ARG A 43 -83.27 31.03 66.37
N ALA A 44 -83.18 32.12 67.11
CA ALA A 44 -82.15 33.14 66.91
C ALA A 44 -80.74 32.59 67.19
N GLU A 45 -80.57 31.79 68.25
CA GLU A 45 -79.33 31.08 68.55
C GLU A 45 -78.95 30.09 67.45
N ALA A 46 -79.91 29.29 66.95
CA ALA A 46 -79.68 28.37 65.84
C ALA A 46 -79.22 29.10 64.56
N LEU A 47 -79.85 30.23 64.22
CA LEU A 47 -79.45 31.07 63.08
C LEU A 47 -78.07 31.73 63.26
N MET A 48 -77.66 32.02 64.50
CA MET A 48 -76.30 32.49 64.77
C MET A 48 -75.27 31.38 64.55
N ILE A 49 -75.54 30.17 65.03
CA ILE A 49 -74.68 28.99 64.81
C ILE A 49 -74.58 28.66 63.31
N GLU A 50 -75.70 28.71 62.58
CA GLU A 50 -75.71 28.48 61.14
C GLU A 50 -74.83 29.49 60.39
N ARG A 51 -74.94 30.79 60.72
CA ARG A 51 -74.07 31.83 60.15
C ARG A 51 -72.59 31.61 60.46
N GLN A 52 -72.26 31.25 61.70
CA GLN A 52 -70.88 30.93 62.09
C GLN A 52 -70.32 29.72 61.31
N ASN A 53 -71.14 28.69 61.10
CA ASN A 53 -70.76 27.52 60.30
C ASN A 53 -70.54 27.88 58.83
N ASP A 54 -71.36 28.75 58.26
CA ASP A 54 -71.17 29.21 56.89
C ASP A 54 -69.92 30.09 56.75
N GLU A 55 -69.65 30.98 57.70
CA GLU A 55 -68.38 31.72 57.76
C GLU A 55 -67.19 30.76 57.82
N PHE A 56 -67.24 29.73 58.67
CA PHE A 56 -66.19 28.72 58.76
C PHE A 56 -65.98 27.98 57.43
N LYS A 57 -67.05 27.53 56.77
CA LYS A 57 -66.96 26.89 55.43
C LYS A 57 -66.35 27.82 54.40
N THR A 58 -66.70 29.11 54.41
CA THR A 58 -66.12 30.08 53.47
C THR A 58 -64.62 30.25 53.69
N GLU A 59 -64.17 30.28 54.94
CA GLU A 59 -62.76 30.40 55.27
C GLU A 59 -61.96 29.13 54.96
N GLU A 60 -62.54 27.94 55.22
CA GLU A 60 -61.95 26.66 54.81
C GLU A 60 -61.81 26.56 53.28
N ASN A 61 -62.85 27.00 52.54
CA ASN A 61 -62.81 27.03 51.08
C ASN A 61 -61.72 27.98 50.54
N LYS A 62 -61.51 29.15 51.17
CA LYS A 62 -60.40 30.05 50.81
C LYS A 62 -59.04 29.39 51.04
N ARG A 63 -58.82 28.79 52.22
CA ARG A 63 -57.57 28.09 52.53
C ARG A 63 -57.31 26.93 51.56
N ARG A 64 -58.35 26.19 51.19
CA ARG A 64 -58.24 25.11 50.19
C ARG A 64 -57.89 25.66 48.81
N ALA A 65 -58.48 26.78 48.40
CA ALA A 65 -58.16 27.43 47.14
C ALA A 65 -56.70 27.94 47.10
N GLU A 66 -56.21 28.52 48.20
CA GLU A 66 -54.82 28.94 48.36
C GLU A 66 -53.86 27.74 48.29
N ALA A 67 -54.16 26.65 48.99
CA ALA A 67 -53.36 25.42 48.94
C ALA A 67 -53.28 24.85 47.51
N LEU A 68 -54.41 24.82 46.77
CA LEU A 68 -54.45 24.39 45.37
C LEU A 68 -53.70 25.34 44.43
N MET A 69 -53.61 26.64 44.75
CA MET A 69 -52.76 27.57 43.99
C MET A 69 -51.28 27.29 44.21
N ILE A 70 -50.86 27.07 45.47
CA ILE A 70 -49.47 26.72 45.80
C ILE A 70 -49.08 25.39 45.16
N GLU A 71 -49.95 24.38 45.20
CA GLU A 71 -49.71 23.08 44.56
C GLU A 71 -49.50 23.23 43.05
N ARG A 72 -50.35 24.00 42.36
CA ARG A 72 -50.18 24.29 40.93
C ARG A 72 -48.88 25.02 40.62
N GLN A 73 -48.50 26.01 41.41
CA GLN A 73 -47.21 26.71 41.25
C GLN A 73 -46.01 25.77 41.44
N ASN A 74 -46.07 24.87 42.42
CA ASN A 74 -45.02 23.87 42.64
C ASN A 74 -44.92 22.87 41.49
N ASP A 75 -46.06 22.46 40.91
CA ASP A 75 -46.04 21.57 39.76
C ASP A 75 -45.50 22.27 38.51
N GLU A 76 -45.85 23.53 38.27
CA GLU A 76 -45.23 24.36 37.23
C GLU A 76 -43.71 24.44 37.42
N PHE A 77 -43.24 24.72 38.65
CA PHE A 77 -41.81 24.75 38.95
C PHE A 77 -41.11 23.41 38.66
N LYS A 78 -41.69 22.28 39.09
CA LYS A 78 -41.15 20.94 38.79
C LYS A 78 -41.09 20.68 37.29
N THR A 79 -42.11 21.07 36.53
CA THR A 79 -42.10 20.89 35.08
C THR A 79 -40.99 21.69 34.42
N GLU A 80 -40.75 22.91 34.87
CA GLU A 80 -39.69 23.77 34.33
C GLU A 80 -38.29 23.28 34.72
N GLU A 81 -38.09 22.82 35.95
CA GLU A 81 -36.85 22.17 36.38
C GLU A 81 -36.56 20.91 35.56
N ASN A 82 -37.57 20.08 35.32
CA ASN A 82 -37.44 18.88 34.49
C ASN A 82 -37.04 19.22 33.04
N LYS A 83 -37.60 20.28 32.44
CA LYS A 83 -37.17 20.76 31.12
C LYS A 83 -35.72 21.18 31.12
N ARG A 84 -35.29 22.01 32.09
CA ARG A 84 -33.89 22.45 32.21
C ARG A 84 -32.93 21.28 32.37
N ARG A 85 -33.29 20.28 33.19
CA ARG A 85 -32.49 19.05 33.36
C ARG A 85 -32.42 18.25 32.05
N ALA A 86 -33.51 18.14 31.31
CA ALA A 86 -33.53 17.46 30.02
C ALA A 86 -32.64 18.17 28.97
N GLU A 87 -32.67 19.50 28.93
CA GLU A 87 -31.79 20.31 28.07
C GLU A 87 -30.31 20.14 28.47
N ALA A 88 -29.99 20.20 29.77
CA ALA A 88 -28.64 19.96 30.26
C ALA A 88 -28.12 18.58 29.84
N HIS A 89 -28.92 17.53 29.98
CA HIS A 89 -28.56 16.19 29.50
C HIS A 89 -28.40 16.11 27.98
N LYS A 90 -29.16 16.90 27.21
CA LYS A 90 -28.99 16.98 25.76
C LYS A 90 -27.64 17.61 25.39
N ILE A 91 -27.28 18.72 26.04
CA ILE A 91 -25.98 19.39 25.86
C ILE A 91 -24.83 18.46 26.26
N GLU A 92 -24.96 17.76 27.39
CA GLU A 92 -23.95 16.80 27.86
C GLU A 92 -23.73 15.67 26.84
N ARG A 93 -24.81 15.11 26.28
CA ARG A 93 -24.70 14.08 25.23
C ARG A 93 -24.00 14.62 23.98
N GLN A 94 -24.35 15.82 23.53
CA GLN A 94 -23.68 16.46 22.39
C GLN A 94 -22.18 16.69 22.66
N ASN A 95 -21.81 17.12 23.86
CA ASN A 95 -20.41 17.30 24.25
C ASN A 95 -19.64 15.96 24.29
N ILE A 96 -20.27 14.88 24.76
CA ILE A 96 -19.66 13.55 24.74
C ILE A 96 -19.41 13.10 23.30
N GLU A 97 -20.37 13.31 22.40
CA GLU A 97 -20.24 12.98 20.98
C GLU A 97 -19.13 13.79 20.30
N PHE A 98 -19.07 15.09 20.57
CA PHE A 98 -17.98 15.95 20.08
C PHE A 98 -16.61 15.47 20.56
N LYS A 99 -16.46 15.14 21.85
CA LYS A 99 -15.21 14.59 22.39
C LYS A 99 -14.81 13.27 21.74
N LYS A 100 -15.77 12.40 21.43
CA LYS A 100 -15.50 11.14 20.72
C LYS A 100 -14.99 11.40 19.31
N GLU A 101 -15.62 12.31 18.58
CA GLU A 101 -15.21 12.68 17.23
C GLU A 101 -13.83 13.36 17.21
N GLU A 102 -13.56 14.25 18.16
CA GLU A 102 -12.23 14.87 18.32
C GLU A 102 -11.15 13.82 18.61
N ASN A 103 -11.41 12.89 19.53
CA ASN A 103 -10.49 11.79 19.83
C ASN A 103 -10.24 10.90 18.61
N LYS A 104 -11.27 10.63 17.81
CA LYS A 104 -11.13 9.87 16.56
C LYS A 104 -10.22 10.59 15.56
N ARG A 105 -10.45 11.89 15.31
CA ARG A 105 -9.60 12.71 14.43
C ARG A 105 -8.15 12.77 14.91
N ARG A 106 -7.94 12.90 16.22
CA ARG A 106 -6.59 12.88 16.81
C ARG A 106 -5.90 11.54 16.61
N ALA A 107 -6.62 10.44 16.75
CA ALA A 107 -6.08 9.10 16.51
C ALA A 107 -5.70 8.90 15.03
N GLU A 108 -6.56 9.34 14.10
CA GLU A 108 -6.28 9.30 12.65
C GLU A 108 -5.04 10.13 12.30
N ALA A 109 -4.92 11.36 12.83
CA ALA A 109 -3.75 12.21 12.63
C ALA A 109 -2.45 11.54 13.11
N LEU A 110 -2.46 10.93 14.31
CA LEU A 110 -1.31 10.20 14.85
C LEU A 110 -0.94 8.96 14.03
N MET A 111 -1.92 8.31 13.39
CA MET A 111 -1.66 7.18 12.49
C MET A 111 -1.00 7.67 11.20
N SER A 112 -1.50 8.75 10.60
CA SER A 112 -0.88 9.35 9.41
C SER A 112 0.53 9.87 9.67
N GLU A 113 0.79 10.46 10.84
CA GLU A 113 2.13 10.90 11.24
C GLU A 113 3.10 9.71 11.35
N ARG A 114 2.68 8.62 12.01
CA ARG A 114 3.48 7.39 12.10
C ARG A 114 3.79 6.78 10.74
N GLN A 115 2.81 6.70 9.84
CA GLN A 115 3.03 6.21 8.47
C GLN A 115 4.03 7.09 7.70
N ASN A 116 3.96 8.40 7.86
CA ASN A 116 4.89 9.32 7.22
C ASN A 116 6.31 9.16 7.76
N ASP A 117 6.47 8.95 9.07
CA ASP A 117 7.77 8.71 9.68
C ASP A 117 8.36 7.35 9.25
N GLU A 118 7.55 6.28 9.18
CA GLU A 118 7.97 5.01 8.59
C GLU A 118 8.45 5.20 7.15
N PHE A 119 7.71 5.92 6.32
CA PHE A 119 8.10 6.22 4.94
C PHE A 119 9.45 6.95 4.88
N LYS A 120 9.65 8.01 5.69
CA LYS A 120 10.93 8.73 5.76
C LYS A 120 12.08 7.83 6.19
N THR A 121 11.86 6.95 7.18
CA THR A 121 12.91 6.02 7.62
C THR A 121 13.31 5.05 6.51
N GLU A 122 12.35 4.54 5.75
CA GLU A 122 12.60 3.64 4.63
C GLU A 122 13.30 4.35 3.47
N GLU A 123 12.89 5.57 3.13
CA GLU A 123 13.57 6.40 2.13
C GLU A 123 15.03 6.68 2.51
N ASN A 124 15.28 7.02 3.78
CA ASN A 124 16.63 7.23 4.30
C ASN A 124 17.50 5.98 4.22
N LYS A 125 16.95 4.79 4.49
CA LYS A 125 17.67 3.52 4.32
C LYS A 125 18.05 3.29 2.86
N ARG A 126 17.11 3.43 1.93
CA ARG A 126 17.38 3.28 0.48
C ARG A 126 18.44 4.26 0.00
N ARG A 127 18.39 5.51 0.47
CA ARG A 127 19.40 6.52 0.14
C ARG A 127 20.77 6.14 0.69
N ALA A 128 20.85 5.62 1.91
CA ALA A 128 22.10 5.16 2.50
C ALA A 128 22.69 3.95 1.73
N GLU A 129 21.85 3.00 1.33
CA GLU A 129 22.25 1.86 0.49
C GLU A 129 22.77 2.31 -0.87
N ALA A 130 22.08 3.23 -1.55
CA ALA A 130 22.53 3.80 -2.82
C ALA A 130 23.91 4.47 -2.70
N LEU A 131 24.13 5.25 -1.62
CA LEU A 131 25.43 5.88 -1.34
C LEU A 131 26.53 4.86 -1.00
N MET A 132 26.20 3.70 -0.45
CA MET A 132 27.17 2.61 -0.26
C MET A 132 27.57 1.99 -1.59
N ILE A 133 26.62 1.70 -2.46
CA ILE A 133 26.87 1.15 -3.81
C ILE A 133 27.70 2.13 -4.63
N GLU A 134 27.38 3.42 -4.59
CA GLU A 134 28.15 4.45 -5.29
C GLU A 134 29.61 4.49 -4.83
N ARG A 135 29.85 4.47 -3.51
CA ARG A 135 31.21 4.41 -2.94
C ARG A 135 31.97 3.16 -3.36
N GLN A 136 31.33 1.99 -3.35
CA GLN A 136 31.93 0.74 -3.81
C GLN A 136 32.30 0.80 -5.30
N ASN A 137 31.43 1.37 -6.13
CA ASN A 137 31.70 1.56 -7.56
C ASN A 137 32.88 2.51 -7.80
N ASP A 138 32.98 3.58 -7.01
CA ASP A 138 34.11 4.51 -7.11
C ASP A 138 35.43 3.89 -6.66
N GLU A 139 35.42 3.05 -5.63
CA GLU A 139 36.58 2.24 -5.24
C GLU A 139 36.99 1.28 -6.36
N PHE A 140 36.03 0.58 -6.96
CA PHE A 140 36.28 -0.31 -8.10
C PHE A 140 36.90 0.45 -9.28
N LYS A 141 36.35 1.60 -9.66
CA LYS A 141 36.91 2.45 -10.73
C LYS A 141 38.33 2.89 -10.43
N LYS A 142 38.63 3.29 -9.18
CA LYS A 142 39.98 3.67 -8.76
C LYS A 142 40.95 2.49 -8.92
N GLU A 143 40.53 1.31 -8.52
CA GLU A 143 41.36 0.10 -8.63
C GLU A 143 41.57 -0.31 -10.09
N GLU A 144 40.54 -0.24 -10.94
CA GLU A 144 40.68 -0.48 -12.38
C GLU A 144 41.65 0.52 -13.02
N ASN A 145 41.55 1.80 -12.67
CA ASN A 145 42.45 2.84 -13.16
C ASN A 145 43.91 2.59 -12.76
N LYS A 146 44.16 2.12 -11.53
CA LYS A 146 45.51 1.73 -11.09
C LYS A 146 46.04 0.57 -11.93
N ARG A 147 45.26 -0.50 -12.11
CA ARG A 147 45.67 -1.65 -12.93
C ARG A 147 45.96 -1.24 -14.37
N ARG A 148 45.14 -0.36 -14.95
CA ARG A 148 45.36 0.17 -16.30
C ARG A 148 46.66 0.99 -16.37
N ALA A 149 46.93 1.82 -15.37
CA ALA A 149 48.17 2.58 -15.29
C ALA A 149 49.42 1.67 -15.17
N GLU A 150 49.33 0.61 -14.37
CA GLU A 150 50.39 -0.40 -14.25
C GLU A 150 50.61 -1.16 -15.56
N ALA A 151 49.54 -1.59 -16.22
CA ALA A 151 49.63 -2.25 -17.53
C ALA A 151 50.33 -1.36 -18.56
N HIS A 152 49.97 -0.08 -18.65
CA HIS A 152 50.66 0.88 -19.52
C HIS A 152 52.13 1.09 -19.14
N LYS A 153 52.48 1.01 -17.85
CA LYS A 153 53.88 1.10 -17.42
C LYS A 153 54.68 -0.10 -17.91
N ILE A 154 54.13 -1.31 -17.79
CA ILE A 154 54.75 -2.55 -18.29
C ILE A 154 54.88 -2.51 -19.82
N GLU A 155 53.85 -2.05 -20.52
CA GLU A 155 53.88 -1.89 -21.97
C GLU A 155 55.00 -0.95 -22.43
N ARG A 156 55.13 0.22 -21.77
CA ARG A 156 56.24 1.16 -22.04
C ARG A 156 57.61 0.52 -21.80
N GLN A 157 57.79 -0.19 -20.69
CA GLN A 157 59.04 -0.90 -20.40
C GLN A 157 59.36 -1.96 -21.46
N ASN A 158 58.36 -2.71 -21.94
CA ASN A 158 58.54 -3.68 -23.02
C ASN A 158 58.94 -3.01 -24.35
N ILE A 159 58.35 -1.86 -24.67
CA ILE A 159 58.73 -1.08 -25.86
C ILE A 159 60.17 -0.58 -25.74
N GLU A 160 60.57 -0.07 -24.58
CA GLU A 160 61.94 0.35 -24.31
C GLU A 160 62.93 -0.82 -24.47
N PHE A 161 62.61 -1.99 -23.90
CA PHE A 161 63.43 -3.20 -24.03
C PHE A 161 63.59 -3.62 -25.50
N ARG A 162 62.49 -3.68 -26.26
CA ARG A 162 62.51 -4.02 -27.69
C ARG A 162 63.33 -3.03 -28.50
N THR A 163 63.25 -1.74 -28.18
CA THR A 163 64.04 -0.69 -28.83
C THR A 163 65.53 -0.90 -28.55
N GLN A 164 65.92 -1.13 -27.29
CA GLN A 164 67.30 -1.42 -26.91
C GLN A 164 67.84 -2.69 -27.58
N GLU A 165 67.05 -3.75 -27.68
CA GLU A 165 67.43 -4.98 -28.37
C GLU A 165 67.66 -4.74 -29.88
N ASN A 166 66.77 -3.99 -30.52
CA ASN A 166 66.92 -3.59 -31.92
C ASN A 166 68.19 -2.76 -32.14
N ASP A 167 68.48 -1.79 -31.26
CA ASP A 167 69.69 -0.97 -31.34
C ASP A 167 70.97 -1.80 -31.19
N ARG A 168 70.99 -2.74 -30.22
CA ARG A 168 72.10 -3.70 -30.06
C ARG A 168 72.29 -4.55 -31.32
N ARG A 169 71.20 -5.04 -31.91
CA ARG A 169 71.24 -5.83 -33.15
C ARG A 169 71.76 -5.01 -34.32
N LEU A 170 71.30 -3.76 -34.47
CA LEU A 170 71.79 -2.84 -35.49
C LEU A 170 73.27 -2.54 -35.32
N ASN A 171 73.74 -2.28 -34.10
CA ASN A 171 75.16 -2.05 -33.82
C ASN A 171 76.01 -3.30 -34.10
N SER A 172 75.55 -4.49 -33.72
CA SER A 172 76.25 -5.75 -34.06
C SER A 172 76.37 -5.95 -35.58
N LEU A 173 75.31 -5.63 -36.33
CA LEU A 173 75.34 -5.68 -37.79
C LEU A 173 76.29 -4.63 -38.39
N LYS A 174 76.36 -3.42 -37.81
CA LYS A 174 77.33 -2.40 -38.22
C LYS A 174 78.77 -2.87 -38.02
N ILE A 175 79.11 -3.38 -36.84
CA ILE A 175 80.46 -3.92 -36.55
C ILE A 175 80.84 -5.03 -37.54
N LYS A 176 79.93 -5.99 -37.79
CA LYS A 176 80.15 -7.06 -38.80
C LYS A 176 80.36 -6.50 -40.21
N ARG A 177 79.69 -5.41 -40.57
CA ARG A 177 79.89 -4.72 -41.87
C ARG A 177 81.18 -3.92 -41.91
N GLU A 178 81.78 -3.56 -40.79
CA GLU A 178 83.07 -2.86 -40.73
C GLU A 178 84.26 -3.82 -40.68
N ASP A 179 84.05 -5.05 -40.19
CA ASP A 179 85.05 -6.12 -40.14
C ASP A 179 85.32 -6.74 -41.53
N GLU A 180 86.53 -6.54 -42.06
CA GLU A 180 86.95 -7.02 -43.38
C GLU A 180 87.04 -8.56 -43.45
N GLU A 181 87.39 -9.24 -42.36
CA GLU A 181 87.42 -10.71 -42.33
C GLU A 181 86.01 -11.27 -42.45
N TYR A 182 85.04 -10.66 -41.75
CA TYR A 182 83.63 -11.01 -41.87
C TYR A 182 83.10 -10.80 -43.29
N LYS A 183 83.44 -9.68 -43.96
CA LYS A 183 83.05 -9.44 -45.35
C LYS A 183 83.60 -10.49 -46.30
N GLN A 184 84.83 -10.94 -46.10
CA GLN A 184 85.45 -11.94 -46.97
C GLN A 184 84.78 -13.31 -46.76
N GLU A 185 84.51 -13.67 -45.51
CA GLU A 185 83.85 -14.92 -45.13
C GLU A 185 82.37 -14.96 -45.59
N GLU A 186 81.61 -13.87 -45.44
CA GLU A 186 80.24 -13.75 -45.95
C GLU A 186 80.22 -13.88 -47.49
N ARG A 187 81.14 -13.21 -48.19
CA ARG A 187 81.30 -13.34 -49.65
C ARG A 187 81.61 -14.78 -50.05
N ARG A 188 82.49 -15.47 -49.33
CA ARG A 188 82.78 -16.90 -49.54
C ARG A 188 81.54 -17.77 -49.33
N ARG A 189 80.79 -17.60 -48.24
CA ARG A 189 79.55 -18.36 -47.99
C ARG A 189 78.47 -18.11 -49.04
N ASN A 190 78.27 -16.85 -49.42
CA ASN A 190 77.32 -16.50 -50.47
C ASN A 190 77.76 -17.09 -51.82
N ALA A 191 79.05 -17.04 -52.17
CA ALA A 191 79.57 -17.69 -53.37
C ALA A 191 79.37 -19.22 -53.33
N SER A 192 79.67 -19.87 -52.22
CA SER A 192 79.43 -21.32 -52.03
C SER A 192 77.94 -21.65 -52.13
N ARG A 193 77.05 -20.87 -51.51
CA ARG A 193 75.60 -21.05 -51.61
C ARG A 193 75.10 -20.89 -53.04
N MET A 194 75.61 -19.91 -53.78
CA MET A 194 75.27 -19.70 -55.19
C MET A 194 75.79 -20.83 -56.08
N ARG A 195 77.00 -21.35 -55.82
CA ARG A 195 77.54 -22.54 -56.49
C ARG A 195 76.68 -23.77 -56.23
N MET A 196 76.40 -24.10 -54.97
CA MET A 196 75.54 -25.23 -54.60
C MET A 196 74.14 -25.11 -55.21
N SER A 197 73.60 -23.89 -55.28
CA SER A 197 72.33 -23.65 -55.95
C SER A 197 72.43 -23.93 -57.46
N ARG A 198 73.49 -23.48 -58.14
CA ARG A 198 73.71 -23.74 -59.57
C ARG A 198 73.91 -25.23 -59.86
N ASP A 199 74.77 -25.90 -59.10
CA ASP A 199 75.07 -27.33 -59.27
C ASP A 199 73.81 -28.18 -59.13
N LYS A 200 72.90 -27.80 -58.22
CA LYS A 200 71.61 -28.47 -58.04
C LYS A 200 70.73 -28.39 -59.30
N TYR A 201 70.71 -27.25 -60.00
CA TYR A 201 69.93 -27.08 -61.23
C TYR A 201 70.63 -27.65 -62.46
N GLU A 202 71.96 -27.53 -62.55
CA GLU A 202 72.76 -28.06 -63.65
C GLU A 202 72.72 -29.59 -63.71
N ASN A 203 72.91 -30.25 -62.55
CA ASN A 203 72.75 -31.71 -62.46
C ASN A 203 71.33 -32.16 -62.84
N ASN A 204 70.30 -31.40 -62.46
CA ASN A 204 68.91 -31.74 -62.78
C ASN A 204 68.64 -31.62 -64.30
N PHE A 205 69.08 -30.52 -64.92
CA PHE A 205 68.92 -30.32 -66.36
C PHE A 205 69.71 -31.34 -67.19
N HIS A 206 70.98 -31.58 -66.84
CA HIS A 206 71.83 -32.52 -67.59
C HIS A 206 71.30 -33.95 -67.50
N LEU A 207 70.78 -34.36 -66.34
CA LEU A 207 70.15 -35.68 -66.17
C LEU A 207 68.87 -35.83 -67.00
N MET A 208 68.00 -34.80 -67.00
CA MET A 208 66.80 -34.77 -67.83
C MET A 208 67.13 -34.85 -69.33
N LYS A 209 68.13 -34.10 -69.79
CA LYS A 209 68.59 -34.12 -71.18
C LYS A 209 69.09 -35.50 -71.60
N LEU A 210 69.96 -36.13 -70.80
CA LEU A 210 70.47 -37.47 -71.08
C LEU A 210 69.36 -38.52 -71.17
N ASN A 211 68.39 -38.46 -70.24
CA ASN A 211 67.24 -39.35 -70.26
C ASN A 211 66.42 -39.16 -71.55
N TYR A 212 66.14 -37.91 -71.92
CA TYR A 212 65.42 -37.60 -73.16
C TYR A 212 66.16 -38.09 -74.42
N GLU A 213 67.47 -37.83 -74.52
CA GLU A 213 68.30 -38.29 -75.66
C GLU A 213 68.35 -39.83 -75.76
N SER A 214 68.43 -40.54 -74.62
CA SER A 214 68.36 -42.00 -74.59
C SER A 214 67.02 -42.51 -75.14
N LYS A 215 65.92 -41.91 -74.68
CA LYS A 215 64.56 -42.31 -75.06
C LYS A 215 64.23 -42.05 -76.53
N ILE A 216 64.81 -41.01 -77.14
CA ILE A 216 64.70 -40.79 -78.59
C ILE A 216 65.49 -41.85 -79.38
N LYS A 217 66.70 -42.19 -78.93
CA LYS A 217 67.56 -43.17 -79.64
C LYS A 217 66.97 -44.57 -79.69
N GLU A 218 66.22 -44.97 -78.66
CA GLU A 218 65.50 -46.25 -78.62
C GLU A 218 64.45 -46.36 -79.75
N GLY A 219 63.92 -45.22 -80.23
CA GLY A 219 62.90 -45.18 -81.28
C GLY A 219 61.58 -45.82 -80.86
N PRO A 220 60.51 -45.68 -81.65
CA PRO A 220 59.27 -46.38 -81.37
C PRO A 220 59.43 -47.87 -81.68
N THR A 221 59.46 -48.69 -80.64
CA THR A 221 59.67 -50.14 -80.71
C THR A 221 58.37 -50.93 -80.90
N HIS A 222 57.22 -50.26 -80.80
CA HIS A 222 55.91 -50.92 -80.84
C HIS A 222 55.03 -50.32 -81.92
N ILE A 223 54.37 -51.19 -82.69
CA ILE A 223 53.46 -50.80 -83.77
C ILE A 223 52.04 -51.14 -83.34
N CYS A 224 51.16 -50.15 -83.32
CA CYS A 224 49.76 -50.39 -82.99
C CYS A 224 49.10 -51.20 -84.12
N SER A 225 48.61 -52.40 -83.78
CA SER A 225 47.96 -53.29 -84.75
C SER A 225 46.70 -52.67 -85.39
N CYS A 226 46.03 -51.74 -84.69
CA CYS A 226 44.79 -51.11 -85.18
C CYS A 226 45.02 -50.01 -86.23
N CYS A 227 46.01 -49.15 -86.04
CA CYS A 227 46.24 -47.98 -86.92
C CYS A 227 47.61 -47.94 -87.61
N GLY A 228 48.48 -48.91 -87.33
CA GLY A 228 49.86 -48.94 -87.84
C GLY A 228 50.78 -47.86 -87.23
N GLY A 229 50.30 -47.09 -86.26
CA GLY A 229 51.09 -46.03 -85.62
C GLY A 229 52.28 -46.58 -84.84
N LEU A 230 53.40 -45.87 -84.89
CA LEU A 230 54.62 -46.20 -84.15
C LEU A 230 54.59 -45.54 -82.77
N TRP A 231 54.76 -46.33 -81.71
CA TRP A 231 54.70 -45.91 -80.32
C TRP A 231 55.97 -46.30 -79.57
N PHE A 232 56.42 -45.41 -78.69
CA PHE A 232 57.52 -45.70 -77.77
C PHE A 232 57.03 -46.58 -76.63
N GLU A 233 57.87 -47.51 -76.18
CA GLU A 233 57.58 -48.44 -75.07
C GLU A 233 57.09 -47.72 -73.81
N TYR A 234 57.73 -46.62 -73.41
CA TYR A 234 57.32 -45.84 -72.23
C TYR A 234 55.97 -45.14 -72.38
N SER A 235 55.46 -45.00 -73.62
CA SER A 235 54.15 -44.41 -73.92
C SER A 235 53.03 -45.45 -73.94
N ILE A 236 53.39 -46.73 -73.84
CA ILE A 236 52.45 -47.85 -73.81
C ILE A 236 52.25 -48.29 -72.37
N LYS A 237 51.01 -48.65 -72.05
CA LYS A 237 50.64 -49.23 -70.76
C LYS A 237 50.03 -50.60 -71.02
N GLU A 238 50.61 -51.62 -70.43
CA GLU A 238 50.07 -52.97 -70.45
C GLU A 238 48.85 -53.04 -69.51
N PHE A 239 47.77 -53.65 -69.99
CA PHE A 239 46.57 -53.90 -69.21
C PHE A 239 46.24 -55.39 -69.28
N THR A 240 45.87 -55.98 -68.14
CA THR A 240 45.39 -57.36 -68.11
C THR A 240 43.90 -57.44 -68.43
N VAL A 241 43.43 -58.58 -68.95
CA VAL A 241 42.02 -58.84 -69.27
C VAL A 241 41.10 -58.53 -68.09
N GLU A 242 41.56 -58.81 -66.88
CA GLU A 242 40.84 -58.54 -65.64
C GLU A 242 40.69 -57.04 -65.34
N MET A 243 41.72 -56.23 -65.64
CA MET A 243 41.65 -54.76 -65.56
C MET A 243 40.70 -54.16 -66.60
N LEU A 244 40.58 -54.79 -67.77
CA LEU A 244 39.64 -54.37 -68.82
C LEU A 244 38.20 -54.72 -68.45
N ARG A 245 37.95 -55.92 -67.91
CA ARG A 245 36.63 -56.34 -67.39
C ARG A 245 36.17 -55.46 -66.22
N ASN A 246 37.07 -55.13 -65.29
CA ASN A 246 36.77 -54.24 -64.16
C ASN A 246 36.45 -52.79 -64.58
N LYS A 247 36.90 -52.37 -65.76
CA LYS A 247 36.52 -51.07 -66.36
C LYS A 247 35.22 -51.12 -67.16
N GLY A 248 34.53 -52.26 -67.21
CA GLY A 248 33.21 -52.41 -67.82
C GLY A 248 33.19 -52.48 -69.35
N LEU A 249 34.31 -52.85 -69.98
CA LEU A 249 34.38 -52.96 -71.45
C LEU A 249 33.58 -54.19 -71.96
N PRO A 250 32.88 -54.08 -73.11
CA PRO A 250 32.08 -55.18 -73.65
C PRO A 250 32.93 -56.41 -73.98
N LYS A 251 32.41 -57.62 -73.71
CA LYS A 251 33.16 -58.88 -73.94
C LYS A 251 33.66 -59.04 -75.38
N GLU A 252 32.93 -58.50 -76.35
CA GLU A 252 33.29 -58.50 -77.78
C GLU A 252 34.63 -57.82 -78.07
N PHE A 253 35.10 -56.91 -77.21
CA PHE A 253 36.39 -56.22 -77.34
C PHE A 253 37.49 -56.82 -76.46
N ILE A 254 37.17 -57.84 -75.66
CA ILE A 254 38.09 -58.47 -74.69
C ILE A 254 38.45 -59.90 -75.12
N ASP A 255 37.51 -60.64 -75.72
CA ASP A 255 37.65 -62.07 -76.03
C ASP A 255 37.88 -62.36 -77.54
N THR A 256 38.48 -61.43 -78.31
CA THR A 256 38.95 -61.66 -79.71
C THR A 256 40.42 -61.99 -79.79
#